data_AF-A0A410UUJ2-F1
#
_entry.id   AF-A0A410UUJ2-F1
#
_cell.length_a   1.000
_cell.length_b   1.000
_cell.length_c   1.000
_cell.angle_alpha   90.00
_cell.angle_beta   90.00
_cell.angle_gamma   90.00
#
_symmetry.space_group_name_H-M   'P 1'
#
loop_
_entity.id
_entity.type
_entity.pdbx_description
1 polymer ?
#
loop_
_entity_poly.entity_id
_entity_poly.type
_entity_poly.pdbx_seq_one_letter_code
_entity_poly.pdbx_strand_id
1 'polypeptide(L)'
;MQDLTSLQMVKSLVDAYSAQNASLRQKHVYEQTLLALVRLAKSEQFMEIKANVRKLTGPLPILKPRVPAQRTKLEVLAQLALPGLEEKEKVGAHGTPVRRRK
;
A
#
# COMPACT_ATOMS: atom_id res chain seq x y z
N MET A 1 12.25 -35.14 -3.98
CA MET A 1 11.22 -34.67 -3.04
C MET A 1 10.33 -33.71 -3.81
N GLN A 2 9.01 -33.92 -3.85
CA GLN A 2 8.10 -32.96 -4.46
C GLN A 2 7.84 -31.84 -3.46
N ASP A 3 8.21 -30.60 -3.81
CA ASP A 3 7.86 -29.43 -3.03
C ASP A 3 6.34 -29.20 -3.17
N LEU A 4 5.57 -29.72 -2.21
CA LEU A 4 4.14 -29.48 -2.13
C LEU A 4 3.90 -28.00 -1.83
N THR A 5 3.11 -27.36 -2.68
CA THR A 5 2.68 -25.98 -2.43
C THR A 5 1.91 -25.91 -1.11
N SER A 6 1.97 -24.78 -0.41
CA SER A 6 1.25 -24.64 0.87
C SER A 6 -0.26 -24.90 0.76
N LEU A 7 -0.84 -24.66 -0.41
CA LEU A 7 -2.25 -24.97 -0.70
C LEU A 7 -2.50 -26.48 -0.73
N GLN A 8 -1.63 -27.24 -1.39
CA GLN A 8 -1.74 -28.70 -1.46
C GLN A 8 -1.56 -29.33 -0.09
N MET A 9 -0.58 -28.86 0.70
CA MET A 9 -0.39 -29.35 2.07
C MET A 9 -1.60 -29.09 2.96
N VAL A 10 -2.16 -27.87 2.92
CA VAL A 10 -3.37 -27.54 3.71
C VAL A 10 -4.53 -28.44 3.32
N LYS A 11 -4.75 -28.65 2.01
CA LYS A 11 -5.82 -29.53 1.53
C LYS A 11 -5.62 -30.97 2.01
N SER A 12 -4.41 -31.52 1.84
CA SER A 12 -4.08 -32.85 2.34
C SER A 12 -4.26 -32.99 3.85
N LEU A 13 -3.93 -31.95 4.62
CA LEU A 13 -4.10 -31.95 6.07
C LEU A 13 -5.58 -31.97 6.47
N VAL A 14 -6.40 -31.14 5.82
CA VAL A 14 -7.84 -31.08 6.08
C VAL A 14 -8.52 -32.39 5.68
N ASP A 15 -8.12 -32.98 4.56
CA ASP A 15 -8.67 -34.27 4.11
C ASP A 15 -8.24 -35.43 5.00
N ALA A 16 -7.01 -35.43 5.53
CA ALA A 16 -6.54 -36.44 6.47
C ALA A 16 -7.21 -36.35 7.85
N TYR A 17 -7.49 -35.12 8.31
CA TYR A 17 -8.03 -34.87 9.65
C TYR A 17 -9.56 -34.86 9.70
N SER A 18 -10.22 -34.56 8.58
CA SER A 18 -11.67 -34.61 8.50
C SER A 18 -12.15 -36.06 8.49
N ALA A 19 -12.91 -36.44 9.51
CA ALA A 19 -13.61 -37.72 9.53
C ALA A 19 -14.44 -37.92 8.25
N GLN A 20 -14.71 -39.18 7.87
CA GLN A 20 -15.42 -39.55 6.64
C GLN A 20 -16.77 -38.83 6.42
N ASN A 21 -17.36 -38.25 7.48
CA ASN A 21 -18.65 -37.56 7.46
C ASN A 21 -18.57 -36.02 7.62
N ALA A 22 -17.38 -35.41 7.57
CA ALA A 22 -17.27 -33.96 7.69
C ALA A 22 -18.00 -33.28 6.52
N SER A 23 -18.90 -32.34 6.85
CA SER A 23 -19.63 -31.59 5.83
C SER A 23 -18.66 -30.78 4.96
N LEU A 24 -18.99 -30.60 3.68
CA LEU A 24 -18.20 -29.77 2.76
C LEU A 24 -17.94 -28.36 3.33
N ARG A 25 -18.93 -27.80 4.03
CA ARG A 25 -18.81 -26.50 4.70
C ARG A 25 -17.75 -26.52 5.80
N GLN A 26 -17.70 -27.55 6.63
CA GLN A 26 -16.68 -27.67 7.70
C GLN A 26 -15.28 -27.80 7.10
N LYS A 27 -15.10 -28.65 6.08
CA LYS A 27 -13.83 -28.78 5.37
C LYS A 27 -13.37 -27.43 4.82
N HIS A 28 -14.26 -26.70 4.16
CA HIS A 28 -13.94 -25.38 3.61
C HIS A 28 -13.54 -24.38 4.70
N VAL A 29 -14.26 -24.34 5.82
CA VAL A 29 -13.90 -23.48 6.96
C VAL A 29 -12.51 -23.82 7.47
N TYR A 30 -12.20 -25.11 7.68
CA TYR A 30 -10.87 -25.53 8.13
C TYR A 30 -9.77 -25.16 7.14
N GLU A 31 -9.98 -25.36 5.84
CA GLU A 31 -9.03 -24.93 4.81
C GLU A 31 -8.76 -23.43 4.89
N GLN A 32 -9.79 -22.60 4.97
CA GLN A 32 -9.63 -21.14 5.04
C GLN A 32 -8.93 -20.71 6.33
N THR A 33 -9.28 -21.32 7.47
CA THR A 33 -8.61 -21.04 8.75
C THR A 33 -7.13 -21.41 8.71
N LEU A 34 -6.79 -22.58 8.18
CA LEU A 34 -5.39 -23.00 8.02
C LEU A 34 -4.62 -22.09 7.08
N LEU A 35 -5.22 -21.67 5.96
CA LEU A 35 -4.58 -20.73 5.04
C LEU A 35 -4.34 -19.36 5.68
N ALA A 36 -5.28 -18.87 6.49
CA ALA A 36 -5.10 -17.62 7.24
C ALA A 36 -3.94 -17.73 8.23
N LEU A 37 -3.84 -18.84 8.98
CA LEU A 37 -2.74 -19.10 9.92
C LEU A 37 -1.38 -19.19 9.20
N VAL A 38 -1.31 -19.87 8.07
CA VAL A 38 -0.07 -19.96 7.27
C VAL A 38 0.35 -18.59 6.76
N ARG A 39 -0.58 -17.73 6.33
CA ARG A 39 -0.28 -16.35 5.92
C ARG A 39 0.24 -15.53 7.09
N LEU A 40 -0.37 -15.66 8.26
CA LEU A 40 0.05 -14.98 9.49
C LEU A 40 1.48 -15.39 9.87
N ALA A 41 1.75 -16.70 9.96
CA ALA A 41 3.08 -17.21 10.29
C ALA A 41 4.16 -16.75 9.30
N LYS A 42 3.84 -16.73 7.99
CA LYS A 42 4.76 -16.18 6.97
C LYS A 42 5.05 -14.70 7.18
N SER A 43 4.04 -13.92 7.59
CA SER A 43 4.22 -12.49 7.86
C SER A 43 5.09 -12.23 9.09
N GLU A 44 4.93 -13.04 10.14
CA GLU A 44 5.76 -12.99 11.34
C GLU A 44 7.22 -13.34 11.02
N GLN A 45 7.45 -14.45 10.30
CA GLN A 45 8.78 -14.84 9.81
C GLN A 45 9.42 -13.73 8.97
N PHE A 46 8.65 -13.08 8.10
CA PHE A 46 9.17 -11.99 7.28
C PHE A 46 9.53 -10.75 8.10
N MET A 47 8.77 -10.44 9.15
CA MET A 47 9.10 -9.36 10.09
C MET A 47 10.39 -9.67 10.85
N GLU A 48 10.56 -10.91 11.30
CA GLU A 48 11.78 -11.37 11.96
C GLU A 48 12.99 -11.28 11.02
N ILE A 49 12.86 -11.76 9.78
CA ILE A 49 13.91 -11.64 8.75
C ILE A 49 14.26 -10.17 8.53
N LYS A 50 13.27 -9.29 8.38
CA LYS A 50 13.51 -7.84 8.25
C LYS A 50 14.26 -7.27 9.44
N ALA A 51 13.93 -7.68 10.66
CA ALA A 51 14.64 -7.24 11.85
C ALA A 51 16.10 -7.72 11.85
N ASN A 52 16.33 -8.97 11.49
CA ASN A 52 17.67 -9.55 11.40
C ASN A 52 18.52 -8.88 10.30
N VAL A 53 17.93 -8.62 9.13
CA VAL A 53 18.58 -7.85 8.06
C VAL A 53 18.98 -6.46 8.56
N ARG A 54 18.06 -5.72 9.21
CA ARG A 54 18.38 -4.39 9.78
C ARG A 54 19.53 -4.43 10.80
N LYS A 55 19.59 -5.47 11.65
CA LYS A 55 20.70 -5.66 12.59
C LYS A 55 22.02 -5.92 11.87
N LEU A 56 22.00 -6.73 10.82
CA LEU A 56 23.19 -7.11 10.04
C LEU A 56 23.70 -5.96 9.15
N THR A 57 22.80 -5.20 8.51
CA THR A 57 23.16 -4.17 7.53
C THR A 57 23.24 -2.76 8.13
N GLY A 58 22.82 -2.57 9.37
CA GLY A 58 22.62 -1.23 9.94
C GLY A 58 21.48 -0.45 9.27
N PRO A 59 21.32 0.85 9.57
CA PRO A 59 20.29 1.69 8.96
C PRO A 59 20.58 1.86 7.46
N LEU A 60 19.85 1.12 6.61
CA LEU A 60 19.89 1.36 5.18
C LEU A 60 19.22 2.71 4.88
N PRO A 61 19.86 3.61 4.12
CA PRO A 61 19.24 4.86 3.73
C PRO A 61 17.95 4.54 2.96
N ILE A 62 16.81 5.07 3.44
CA ILE A 62 15.56 5.01 2.70
C ILE A 62 15.79 5.82 1.42
N LEU A 63 15.97 5.12 0.30
CA LEU A 63 16.01 5.73 -1.02
C LEU A 63 14.67 6.44 -1.22
N LYS A 64 14.66 7.76 -1.03
CA LYS A 64 13.47 8.58 -1.30
C LYS A 64 13.11 8.38 -2.77
N PRO A 65 11.87 8.00 -3.10
CA PRO A 65 11.44 7.94 -4.49
C PRO A 65 11.65 9.33 -5.09
N ARG A 66 12.47 9.41 -6.13
CA ARG A 66 12.75 10.65 -6.87
C ARG A 66 11.42 11.13 -7.45
N VAL A 67 10.83 12.16 -6.84
CA VAL A 67 9.66 12.82 -7.42
C VAL A 67 10.09 13.37 -8.79
N PRO A 68 9.43 13.00 -9.91
CA PRO A 68 9.79 13.53 -11.20
C PRO A 68 9.51 15.04 -11.19
N ALA A 69 10.57 15.84 -11.35
CA ALA A 69 10.56 17.30 -11.37
C ALA A 69 9.73 17.94 -12.51
N GLN A 70 8.89 17.15 -13.20
CA GLN A 70 8.04 17.61 -14.30
C GLN A 70 6.78 18.34 -13.83
N ARG A 71 6.25 18.02 -12.64
CA ARG A 71 5.01 18.67 -12.15
C ARG A 71 5.22 20.15 -11.79
N THR A 72 6.38 20.50 -11.24
CA THR A 72 6.68 21.89 -10.84
C THR A 72 6.91 22.82 -12.05
N LYS A 73 7.45 22.30 -13.16
CA LYS A 73 7.64 23.11 -14.37
C LYS A 73 6.33 23.47 -15.07
N LEU A 74 5.33 22.58 -15.03
CA LEU A 74 4.01 22.83 -15.60
C LEU A 74 3.24 23.91 -14.82
N GLU A 75 3.32 23.91 -13.49
CA GLU A 75 2.73 25.00 -12.67
C GLU A 75 3.38 26.35 -12.94
N VAL A 76 4.71 26.40 -13.09
CA VAL A 76 5.44 27.64 -13.38
C VAL A 76 5.12 28.16 -14.78
N LEU A 77 4.96 27.28 -15.78
CA LEU A 77 4.55 27.68 -17.13
C LEU A 77 3.10 28.17 -17.17
N ALA A 78 2.19 27.56 -16.40
CA ALA A 78 0.80 28.01 -16.30
C ALA A 78 0.69 29.42 -15.69
N GLN A 79 1.57 29.78 -14.74
CA GLN A 79 1.60 31.11 -14.13
C GLN A 79 2.11 32.22 -15.07
N LEU A 80 2.90 31.87 -16.10
CA LEU A 80 3.47 32.82 -17.06
C LEU A 80 2.57 33.07 -18.28
N ALA A 81 1.50 32.29 -18.46
CA ALA A 81 0.67 32.29 -19.66
C ALA A 81 -0.54 33.26 -19.64
N LEU A 82 -0.65 34.19 -18.69
CA LEU A 82 -1.74 35.17 -18.66
C LEU A 82 -1.25 36.62 -18.86
N PRO A 83 -1.16 37.09 -20.11
CA PRO A 83 -1.17 38.49 -20.45
C PRO A 83 -2.56 38.92 -20.95
N GLY A 84 -3.19 39.87 -20.26
CA GLY A 84 -4.17 40.82 -20.82
C GLY A 84 -5.47 40.26 -21.43
N LEU A 85 -6.54 40.26 -20.63
CA LEU A 85 -7.91 40.46 -21.13
C LEU A 85 -8.45 41.75 -20.54
N GLU A 86 -8.13 42.86 -21.21
CA GLU A 86 -8.93 44.08 -21.16
C GLU A 86 -10.27 43.79 -21.86
N GLU A 87 -11.38 43.87 -21.14
CA GLU A 87 -12.49 44.80 -21.44
C GLU A 87 -13.80 44.42 -20.71
N LYS A 88 -14.37 45.44 -20.06
CA LYS A 88 -15.81 45.69 -19.81
C LYS A 88 -16.52 44.85 -18.72
N GLU A 89 -16.76 45.51 -17.59
CA GLU A 89 -18.06 46.09 -17.22
C GLU A 89 -18.37 46.00 -15.70
N LYS A 90 -18.33 47.17 -15.05
CA LYS A 90 -19.10 47.65 -13.89
C LYS A 90 -19.17 46.85 -12.56
N VAL A 91 -19.09 47.70 -11.51
CA VAL A 91 -19.62 47.56 -10.15
C VAL A 91 -18.71 46.87 -9.13
N GLY A 92 -17.96 47.72 -8.40
CA GLY A 92 -18.10 47.78 -6.95
C GLY A 92 -17.17 46.92 -6.10
N ALA A 93 -16.77 47.53 -4.98
CA ALA A 93 -16.23 46.94 -3.76
C ALA A 93 -14.73 46.61 -3.74
N HIS A 94 -13.98 47.55 -3.16
CA HIS A 94 -12.69 47.34 -2.52
C HIS A 94 -12.70 46.12 -1.59
N GLY A 95 -11.76 45.20 -1.81
CA GLY A 95 -11.45 44.11 -0.89
C GLY A 95 -9.95 43.83 -0.90
N THR A 96 -9.21 44.49 -0.02
CA THR A 96 -7.79 44.20 0.25
C THR A 96 -7.67 42.89 1.03
N PRO A 97 -6.86 41.90 0.60
CA PRO A 97 -6.58 40.75 1.46
C PRO A 97 -5.52 41.11 2.50
N VAL A 98 -5.96 41.25 3.75
CA VAL A 98 -5.11 41.39 4.94
C VAL A 98 -4.23 40.14 5.09
N ARG A 99 -2.92 40.32 4.91
CA ARG A 99 -1.90 39.29 5.13
C ARG A 99 -1.65 39.16 6.64
N ARG A 100 -2.34 38.24 7.30
CA ARG A 100 -2.06 37.86 8.69
C ARG A 100 -0.69 37.17 8.74
N ARG A 101 0.32 37.85 9.30
CA ARG A 101 1.55 37.23 9.79
C ARG A 101 1.88 37.83 11.16
N LYS A 102 1.93 36.91 12.14
CA LYS A 102 2.49 36.96 13.50
C LYS A 102 2.48 38.31 14.22
#